data_AF-A0A7X6MU80-F1
#
_entry.id   AF-A0A7X6MU80-F1
#
_cell.length_a   1.000
_cell.length_b   1.000
_cell.length_c   1.000
_cell.angle_alpha   90.00
_cell.angle_beta   90.00
_cell.angle_gamma   90.00
#
_symmetry.space_group_name_H-M   'P 1'
#
loop_
_entity.id
_entity.type
_entity.pdbx_description
1 polymer ?
#
loop_
_entity_poly.entity_id
_entity_poly.type
_entity_poly.pdbx_seq_one_letter_code
_entity_poly.pdbx_strand_id
1 'polypeptide(L)'
;MSDAAAGAPWPNGEYGEVVSPSGRRAYLAAQAGRLAGRTPRWATELANRQDSPIESERGHIVGRKGAEAWFLIADSLEQHLRTIGLWPPTTQQQPTQDFEQLLMLQGADLEASRRREQELQAEIERLKQDRNELLDTIATLSQTIASLSQVSKAVPAKPAH
;
A
#
# COMPACT_ATOMS: atom_id res chain seq x y z
N MET A 1 -5.63 5.08 33.03
CA MET A 1 -5.98 4.30 31.82
C MET A 1 -5.47 5.11 30.66
N SER A 2 -4.56 4.54 29.86
CA SER A 2 -3.97 5.22 28.72
C SER A 2 -5.06 5.37 27.66
N ASP A 3 -5.42 6.60 27.29
CA ASP A 3 -6.43 6.92 26.27
C ASP A 3 -5.93 6.65 24.83
N ALA A 4 -5.02 5.69 24.71
CA ALA A 4 -4.28 5.39 23.48
C ALA A 4 -5.03 4.35 22.66
N ALA A 5 -5.16 4.63 21.36
CA ALA A 5 -5.84 3.75 20.43
C ALA A 5 -5.19 2.36 20.33
N ALA A 6 -5.99 1.32 20.11
CA ALA A 6 -5.49 -0.03 19.91
C ALA A 6 -4.49 -0.10 18.73
N GLY A 7 -3.32 -0.68 19.00
CA GLY A 7 -2.18 -0.74 18.08
C GLY A 7 -1.24 0.46 18.14
N ALA A 8 -1.54 1.49 18.94
CA ALA A 8 -0.57 2.56 19.22
C ALA A 8 0.64 2.01 20.00
N PRO A 9 1.84 2.57 19.83
CA PRO A 9 3.02 2.18 20.61
C PRO A 9 2.77 2.31 22.12
N TRP A 10 3.20 1.32 22.89
CA TRP A 10 3.15 1.39 24.34
C TRP A 10 4.17 2.41 24.87
N PRO A 11 3.82 3.24 25.87
CA PRO A 11 4.78 4.16 26.48
C PRO A 11 5.99 3.42 27.06
N ASN A 12 7.20 3.81 26.66
CA ASN A 12 8.46 3.16 27.06
C ASN A 12 8.57 1.68 26.64
N GLY A 13 7.92 1.26 25.56
CA GLY A 13 8.10 -0.09 25.00
C GLY A 13 9.52 -0.30 24.48
N GLU A 14 10.17 -1.39 24.92
CA GLU A 14 11.54 -1.76 24.55
C GLU A 14 11.56 -2.71 23.35
N TYR A 15 10.53 -3.55 23.21
CA TYR A 15 10.47 -4.68 22.29
C TYR A 15 9.32 -4.55 21.27
N GLY A 16 8.83 -3.34 21.02
CA GLY A 16 7.74 -3.08 20.07
C GLY A 16 6.36 -3.38 20.64
N GLU A 17 6.17 -3.17 21.93
CA GLU A 17 4.91 -3.24 22.64
C GLU A 17 3.90 -2.22 22.07
N VAL A 18 2.64 -2.63 22.03
CA VAL A 18 1.50 -1.83 21.60
C VAL A 18 0.37 -1.87 22.63
N VAL A 19 -0.58 -0.95 22.50
CA VAL A 19 -1.79 -0.91 23.30
C VAL A 19 -2.82 -1.88 22.73
N SER A 20 -3.37 -2.78 23.56
CA SER A 20 -4.45 -3.70 23.19
C SER A 20 -5.81 -2.98 23.11
N PRO A 21 -6.86 -3.61 22.54
CA PRO A 21 -8.22 -3.10 22.59
C PRO A 21 -8.72 -2.76 24.00
N SER A 22 -8.30 -3.52 25.02
CA SER A 22 -8.64 -3.24 26.42
C SER A 22 -7.69 -2.24 27.10
N GLY A 23 -6.75 -1.64 26.36
CA GLY A 23 -5.78 -0.69 26.90
C GLY A 23 -4.57 -1.33 27.62
N ARG A 24 -4.31 -2.62 27.42
CA ARG A 24 -3.20 -3.35 28.06
C ARG A 24 -1.95 -3.35 27.19
N ARG A 25 -0.80 -3.64 27.80
CA ARG A 25 0.47 -3.85 27.10
C ARG A 25 0.41 -5.18 26.35
N ALA A 26 0.61 -5.15 25.04
CA ALA A 26 0.52 -6.32 24.18
C ALA A 26 1.57 -6.28 23.06
N TYR A 27 1.74 -7.42 22.39
CA TYR A 27 2.52 -7.54 21.17
C TYR A 27 1.61 -7.99 20.03
N LEU A 28 1.81 -7.45 18.83
CA LEU A 28 1.18 -8.01 17.64
C LEU A 28 1.80 -9.36 17.30
N ALA A 29 1.03 -10.27 16.70
CA ALA A 29 1.50 -11.62 16.38
C ALA A 29 2.83 -11.67 15.59
N ALA A 30 3.04 -10.73 14.66
CA ALA A 30 4.31 -10.63 13.94
C ALA A 30 5.49 -10.31 14.88
N GLN A 31 5.30 -9.41 15.83
CA GLN A 31 6.33 -9.03 16.80
C GLN A 31 6.56 -10.16 17.81
N ALA A 32 5.49 -10.76 18.34
CA ALA A 32 5.58 -11.89 19.25
C ALA A 32 6.33 -13.09 18.64
N GLY A 33 6.10 -13.37 17.35
CA GLY A 33 6.86 -14.38 16.61
C GLY A 33 8.35 -14.05 16.58
N ARG A 34 8.71 -12.81 16.24
CA ARG A 34 10.12 -12.35 16.23
C ARG A 34 10.78 -12.49 17.60
N LEU A 35 10.12 -12.03 18.66
CA LEU A 35 10.64 -12.10 20.04
C LEU A 35 10.89 -13.55 20.48
N ALA A 36 10.06 -14.49 20.04
CA ALA A 36 10.22 -15.91 20.31
C ALA A 36 11.21 -16.62 19.37
N GLY A 37 11.78 -15.96 18.36
CA GLY A 37 12.55 -16.63 17.31
C GLY A 37 11.71 -17.65 16.53
N ARG A 38 10.45 -17.30 16.26
CA ARG A 38 9.42 -18.12 15.59
C ARG A 38 8.72 -17.33 14.48
N THR A 39 7.88 -18.02 13.72
CA THR A 39 7.11 -17.39 12.64
C THR A 39 5.91 -16.59 13.19
N PRO A 40 5.42 -15.57 12.46
CA PRO A 40 4.17 -14.89 12.82
C PRO A 40 2.97 -15.86 12.91
N ARG A 41 2.97 -16.91 12.08
CA ARG A 41 1.94 -17.96 12.11
C ARG A 41 1.92 -18.71 13.44
N TRP A 42 3.08 -19.05 13.99
CA TRP A 42 3.17 -19.67 15.31
C TRP A 42 2.51 -18.80 16.38
N ALA A 43 2.74 -17.49 16.36
CA ALA A 43 2.14 -16.57 17.34
C ALA A 43 0.62 -16.46 17.17
N THR A 44 0.11 -16.45 15.93
CA THR A 44 -1.35 -16.49 15.69
C THR A 44 -1.98 -17.80 16.12
N GLU A 45 -1.30 -18.93 15.90
CA GLU A 45 -1.77 -20.24 16.36
C GLU A 45 -1.75 -20.33 17.89
N LEU A 46 -0.74 -19.76 18.54
CA LEU A 46 -0.66 -19.67 19.99
C LEU A 46 -1.81 -18.83 20.57
N ALA A 47 -2.11 -17.68 19.97
CA ALA A 47 -3.24 -16.83 20.39
C ALA A 47 -4.61 -17.51 20.20
N ASN A 48 -4.77 -18.31 19.15
CA ASN A 48 -6.05 -18.92 18.79
C ASN A 48 -6.37 -20.24 19.53
N ARG A 49 -5.46 -20.75 20.37
CA ARG A 49 -5.68 -21.99 21.14
C ARG A 49 -6.62 -21.75 22.31
N GLN A 50 -7.58 -22.66 22.53
CA GLN A 50 -8.46 -22.61 23.70
C GLN A 50 -7.72 -22.86 25.02
N ASP A 51 -6.66 -23.67 24.98
CA ASP A 51 -5.77 -23.99 26.09
C ASP A 51 -4.48 -23.14 26.06
N SER A 52 -4.55 -21.95 25.46
CA SER A 52 -3.36 -21.11 25.31
C SER A 52 -2.82 -20.68 26.67
N PRO A 53 -1.49 -20.79 26.88
CA PRO A 53 -0.84 -20.29 28.10
C PRO A 53 -0.71 -18.76 28.12
N ILE A 54 -1.18 -18.08 27.08
CA ILE A 54 -1.11 -16.63 26.94
C ILE A 54 -2.50 -16.04 26.80
N GLU A 55 -2.70 -14.87 27.40
CA GLU A 55 -3.88 -14.08 27.17
C GLU A 55 -3.75 -13.37 25.82
N SER A 56 -4.84 -13.37 25.05
CA SER A 56 -4.87 -12.70 23.77
C SER A 56 -6.21 -12.02 23.52
N GLU A 57 -6.14 -10.93 22.75
CA GLU A 57 -7.29 -10.12 22.35
C GLU A 57 -7.30 -10.00 20.83
N ARG A 58 -8.49 -9.92 20.25
CA ARG A 58 -8.66 -9.67 18.81
C ARG A 58 -9.28 -8.30 18.63
N GLY A 59 -8.70 -7.50 17.75
CA GLY A 59 -9.19 -6.15 17.53
C GLY A 59 -8.66 -5.47 16.29
N HIS A 60 -9.26 -4.33 15.97
CA HIS A 60 -8.85 -3.54 14.82
C HIS A 60 -7.76 -2.54 15.20
N ILE A 61 -6.74 -2.37 14.34
CA ILE A 61 -5.69 -1.37 14.52
C ILE A 61 -6.14 -0.08 13.84
N VAL A 62 -6.22 1.00 14.62
CA VAL A 62 -6.66 2.31 14.10
C VAL A 62 -5.74 2.78 12.97
N GLY A 63 -6.31 3.14 11.82
CA GLY A 63 -5.58 3.60 10.64
C GLY A 63 -5.15 2.49 9.66
N ARG A 64 -5.36 1.21 9.97
CA ARG A 64 -5.06 0.09 9.07
C ARG A 64 -6.33 -0.45 8.42
N LYS A 65 -6.48 -0.30 7.10
CA LYS A 65 -7.56 -0.99 6.37
C LYS A 65 -7.26 -2.49 6.32
N GLY A 66 -8.09 -3.33 6.97
CA GLY A 66 -7.89 -4.78 6.99
C GLY A 66 -8.65 -5.51 8.10
N ALA A 67 -8.41 -6.82 8.18
CA ALA A 67 -8.98 -7.72 9.18
C ALA A 67 -8.46 -7.43 10.59
N GLU A 68 -9.18 -7.94 11.60
CA GLU A 68 -8.76 -7.86 13.00
C GLU A 68 -7.39 -8.54 13.20
N ALA A 69 -6.56 -7.93 14.04
CA ALA A 69 -5.26 -8.44 14.43
C ALA A 69 -5.33 -9.10 15.81
N TRP A 70 -4.44 -10.06 16.04
CA TRP A 70 -4.22 -10.65 17.35
C TRP A 70 -3.22 -9.81 18.16
N PHE A 71 -3.63 -9.45 19.36
CA PHE A 71 -2.85 -8.78 20.40
C PHE A 71 -2.56 -9.81 21.49
N LEU A 72 -1.29 -10.18 21.63
CA LEU A 72 -0.82 -11.14 22.64
C LEU A 72 -0.39 -10.34 23.86
N ILE A 73 -1.03 -10.53 25.00
CA ILE A 73 -0.79 -9.73 26.21
C ILE A 73 0.63 -9.96 26.71
N ALA A 74 1.36 -8.85 26.87
CA ALA A 74 2.79 -8.86 27.11
C ALA A 74 3.17 -9.66 28.35
N ASP A 75 2.48 -9.44 29.47
CA ASP A 75 2.83 -10.09 30.73
C ASP A 75 2.73 -11.62 30.65
N SER A 76 1.63 -12.14 30.08
CA SER A 76 1.43 -13.58 29.89
C SER A 76 2.37 -14.17 28.84
N LEU A 77 2.65 -13.44 27.76
CA LEU A 77 3.56 -13.87 26.70
C LEU A 77 4.99 -13.94 27.22
N GLU A 78 5.48 -12.89 27.87
CA GLU A 78 6.83 -12.84 28.45
C GLU A 78 7.02 -13.96 29.49
N GLN A 79 6.03 -14.20 30.34
CA GLN A 79 6.07 -15.31 31.29
C GLN A 79 6.14 -16.68 30.58
N HIS A 80 5.34 -16.87 29.54
CA HIS A 80 5.38 -18.09 28.74
C HIS A 80 6.76 -18.26 28.08
N LEU A 81 7.29 -17.22 27.44
CA LEU A 81 8.60 -17.22 26.80
C LEU A 81 9.74 -17.48 27.79
N ARG A 82 9.68 -16.93 29.01
CA ARG A 82 10.63 -17.25 30.09
C ARG A 82 10.59 -18.73 30.46
N THR A 83 9.38 -19.31 30.55
CA THR A 83 9.20 -20.72 30.90
C THR A 83 9.82 -21.66 29.88
N ILE A 84 9.77 -21.30 28.59
CA ILE A 84 10.36 -22.09 27.50
C ILE A 84 11.78 -21.66 27.13
N GLY A 85 12.41 -20.78 27.92
CA GLY A 85 13.81 -20.35 27.73
C GLY A 85 14.04 -19.44 26.52
N LEU A 86 13.01 -18.77 26.01
CA LEU A 86 13.07 -17.86 24.86
C LEU A 86 12.99 -16.38 25.24
N TRP A 87 13.09 -16.06 26.54
CA TRP A 87 13.11 -14.70 27.06
C TRP A 87 14.28 -14.48 28.03
N PRO A 88 15.01 -13.35 27.95
CA PRO A 88 14.81 -12.20 27.04
C PRO A 88 15.11 -12.57 25.59
N PRO A 89 14.51 -11.85 24.61
CA PRO A 89 14.75 -12.11 23.20
C PRO A 89 16.26 -11.98 22.93
N THR A 90 16.83 -12.97 22.24
CA THR A 90 18.26 -12.93 21.92
C THR A 90 18.50 -11.73 21.01
N THR A 91 19.29 -10.77 21.48
CA THR A 91 19.57 -9.44 20.87
C THR A 91 20.24 -9.49 19.47
N GLN A 92 20.28 -10.66 18.83
CA GLN A 92 20.98 -10.91 17.55
C GLN A 92 20.12 -10.73 16.30
N GLN A 93 18.88 -10.26 16.42
CA GLN A 93 18.14 -9.75 15.26
C GLN A 93 18.11 -8.22 15.30
N GLN A 94 19.28 -7.63 15.02
CA GLN A 94 19.34 -6.23 14.61
C GLN A 94 18.32 -6.01 13.47
N PRO A 95 17.37 -5.05 13.61
CA PRO A 95 16.41 -4.72 12.56
C PRO A 95 17.04 -3.93 11.39
N THR A 96 18.36 -4.00 11.22
CA THR A 96 19.08 -3.20 10.22
C THR A 96 18.97 -3.81 8.82
N GLN A 97 18.92 -5.14 8.69
CA GLN A 97 18.81 -5.79 7.38
C GLN A 97 17.43 -5.63 6.73
N ASP A 98 16.35 -5.65 7.53
CA ASP A 98 14.99 -5.43 7.02
C ASP A 98 14.79 -3.97 6.59
N PHE A 99 15.36 -2.99 7.28
CA PHE A 99 15.25 -1.58 6.88
C PHE A 99 16.04 -1.26 5.61
N GLU A 100 17.26 -1.78 5.46
CA GLU A 100 18.03 -1.60 4.22
C GLU A 100 17.36 -2.31 3.03
N GLN A 101 16.79 -3.50 3.24
CA GLN A 101 16.03 -4.19 2.20
C GLN A 101 14.72 -3.47 1.86
N LEU A 102 13.99 -2.93 2.85
CA LEU A 102 12.78 -2.14 2.62
C LEU A 102 13.09 -0.80 1.93
N LEU A 103 14.20 -0.14 2.28
CA LEU A 103 14.70 1.05 1.59
C LEU A 103 15.11 0.75 0.14
N MET A 104 15.79 -0.38 -0.10
CA MET A 104 16.13 -0.82 -1.45
C MET A 104 14.87 -1.14 -2.28
N LEU A 105 13.88 -1.81 -1.69
CA LEU A 105 12.61 -2.11 -2.39
C LEU A 105 11.83 -0.82 -2.70
N GLN A 106 11.78 0.11 -1.75
CA GLN A 106 11.12 1.40 -1.95
C GLN A 106 11.84 2.25 -3.00
N GLY A 107 13.18 2.17 -3.08
CA GLY A 107 13.97 2.80 -4.14
C GLY A 107 13.69 2.20 -5.52
N ALA A 108 13.62 0.87 -5.61
CA ALA A 108 13.35 0.16 -6.86
C ALA A 108 11.93 0.46 -7.42
N ASP A 109 10.92 0.50 -6.55
CA ASP A 109 9.54 0.84 -6.95
C ASP A 109 9.40 2.31 -7.38
N LEU A 110 10.20 3.22 -6.80
CA LEU A 110 10.18 4.63 -7.14
C LEU A 110 10.85 4.90 -8.50
N GLU A 111 11.91 4.17 -8.84
CA GLU A 111 12.52 4.19 -10.18
C GLU A 111 11.62 3.54 -11.24
N ALA A 112 10.96 2.43 -10.91
CA ALA A 112 10.00 1.78 -11.80
C ALA A 112 8.78 2.68 -12.06
N SER A 113 8.30 3.40 -11.04
CA SER A 113 7.20 4.37 -11.18
C SER A 113 7.60 5.56 -12.04
N ARG A 114 8.80 6.12 -11.85
CA ARG A 114 9.34 7.20 -12.69
C ARG A 114 9.46 6.80 -14.17
N ARG A 115 9.89 5.56 -14.46
CA ARG A 115 9.95 5.05 -15.84
C ARG A 115 8.55 4.95 -16.46
N ARG A 116 7.58 4.40 -15.72
CA ARG A 116 6.18 4.34 -16.19
C ARG A 116 5.58 5.72 -16.43
N GLU A 117 5.86 6.69 -15.55
CA GLU A 117 5.40 8.07 -15.73
C GLU A 117 6.00 8.71 -16.99
N GLN A 118 7.30 8.48 -17.27
CA GLN A 118 7.94 8.97 -18.48
C GLN A 118 7.38 8.32 -19.75
N GLU A 119 7.11 7.02 -19.73
CA GLU A 119 6.48 6.28 -20.83
C GLU A 119 5.07 6.80 -21.11
N LEU A 120 4.25 6.96 -20.06
CA LEU A 120 2.90 7.51 -20.18
C LEU A 120 2.90 8.96 -20.69
N GLN A 121 3.87 9.77 -20.25
CA GLN A 121 3.99 11.14 -20.74
C GLN A 121 4.37 11.18 -22.22
N ALA A 122 5.27 10.30 -22.67
CA ALA A 122 5.63 10.18 -24.08
C ALA A 122 4.43 9.72 -24.93
N GLU A 123 3.63 8.79 -24.42
CA GLU A 123 2.41 8.33 -25.09
C GLU A 123 1.35 9.43 -25.18
N ILE A 124 1.17 10.22 -24.11
CA ILE A 124 0.28 11.39 -24.12
C ILE A 124 0.70 12.42 -25.16
N GLU A 125 2.00 12.75 -25.25
CA GLU A 125 2.48 13.72 -26.24
C GLU A 125 2.30 13.21 -27.67
N ARG A 126 2.54 11.91 -27.91
CA ARG A 126 2.25 11.29 -29.20
C ARG A 126 0.75 11.36 -29.55
N LEU A 127 -0.13 10.98 -28.62
CA LEU A 127 -1.58 11.03 -28.83
C LEU A 127 -2.08 12.46 -29.06
N LYS A 128 -1.49 13.47 -28.40
CA LYS A 128 -1.79 14.88 -28.67
C LYS A 128 -1.36 15.30 -30.07
N GLN A 129 -0.20 14.85 -30.52
CA GLN A 129 0.29 15.12 -31.87
C GLN A 129 -0.63 14.50 -32.93
N ASP A 130 -0.96 13.22 -32.78
CA ASP A 130 -1.89 12.51 -33.66
C ASP A 130 -3.26 13.20 -33.71
N ARG A 131 -3.77 13.64 -32.55
CA ARG A 131 -5.04 14.41 -32.47
C ARG A 131 -4.96 15.72 -33.25
N ASN A 132 -3.86 16.46 -33.14
CA ASN A 132 -3.70 17.73 -33.86
C ASN A 132 -3.63 17.49 -35.38
N GLU A 133 -2.89 16.48 -35.84
CA GLU A 133 -2.82 16.11 -37.26
C GLU A 133 -4.20 15.71 -37.82
N LEU A 134 -5.00 14.98 -37.04
CA LEU A 134 -6.37 14.63 -37.42
C LEU A 134 -7.27 15.86 -37.51
N LEU A 135 -7.14 16.83 -36.59
CA LEU A 135 -7.90 18.08 -36.63
C LEU A 135 -7.53 18.92 -37.86
N ASP A 136 -6.24 19.02 -38.20
CA ASP A 136 -5.77 19.73 -39.40
C ASP A 136 -6.29 19.06 -40.68
N THR A 137 -6.33 17.72 -40.69
CA THR A 137 -6.90 16.96 -41.80
C THR A 137 -8.39 17.23 -41.95
N ILE A 138 -9.15 17.23 -40.84
CA ILE A 138 -10.58 17.57 -40.84
C ILE A 138 -10.81 19.00 -41.34
N ALA A 139 -10.00 19.96 -40.89
CA ALA A 139 -10.09 21.35 -41.33
C ALA A 139 -9.85 21.47 -42.85
N THR A 140 -8.82 20.80 -43.34
CA THR A 140 -8.48 20.77 -44.78
C THR A 140 -9.61 20.16 -45.60
N LEU A 141 -10.13 18.99 -45.18
CA LEU A 141 -11.24 18.32 -45.84
C LEU A 141 -12.50 19.20 -45.87
N SER A 142 -12.81 19.86 -44.74
CA SER A 142 -13.94 20.78 -44.63
C SER A 142 -13.79 21.98 -45.57
N GLN A 143 -12.59 22.53 -45.69
CA GLN A 143 -12.28 23.62 -46.63
C GLN A 143 -12.50 23.16 -48.09
N THR A 144 -12.00 21.98 -48.47
CA THR A 144 -12.24 21.42 -49.81
C THR A 144 -13.71 21.17 -50.09
N ILE A 145 -14.48 20.65 -49.13
CA ILE A 145 -15.93 20.46 -49.29
C ILE A 145 -16.64 21.80 -49.48
N ALA A 146 -16.26 22.82 -48.71
CA ALA A 146 -16.80 24.18 -48.86
C ALA A 146 -16.48 24.78 -50.23
N SER A 147 -15.24 24.63 -50.71
CA SER A 147 -14.84 25.09 -52.05
C SER A 147 -15.59 24.34 -53.16
N LEU A 148 -15.70 23.01 -53.08
CA LEU A 148 -16.47 22.20 -54.04
C LEU A 148 -17.95 22.59 -54.05
N SER A 149 -18.52 22.90 -52.88
CA SER A 149 -19.91 23.36 -52.75
C SER A 149 -20.14 24.77 -53.30
N GLN A 150 -19.13 25.64 -53.29
CA GLN A 150 -19.19 26.95 -53.95
C GLN A 150 -19.06 26.83 -55.46
N VAL A 151 -18.17 25.95 -55.95
CA VAL A 151 -18.01 25.68 -57.39
C VAL A 151 -19.27 25.05 -57.98
N SER A 152 -19.94 24.14 -57.27
CA SER A 152 -21.21 23.55 -57.73
C SER A 152 -22.36 24.55 -57.77
N LYS A 153 -22.36 25.56 -56.88
CA LYS A 153 -23.32 26.68 -56.90
C LYS A 153 -23.00 27.75 -57.94
N ALA A 154 -21.75 27.83 -58.41
CA ALA A 154 -21.29 28.81 -59.38
C ALA A 154 -21.48 28.39 -60.84
N VAL A 155 -22.05 27.20 -61.12
CA VAL A 155 -22.47 26.82 -62.48
C VAL A 155 -23.66 27.72 -62.87
N PRO A 156 -23.51 28.65 -63.84
CA PRO A 156 -24.60 29.54 -64.21
C PRO A 156 -25.72 28.74 -64.84
N ALA A 157 -26.96 29.00 -64.39
CA ALA A 157 -28.15 28.58 -65.10
C ALA A 157 -28.06 29.12 -66.54
N LYS A 158 -28.11 28.20 -67.49
CA LYS A 158 -28.08 28.41 -68.94
C LYS A 158 -28.98 29.62 -69.32
N PRO A 159 -28.51 30.61 -70.11
CA PRO A 159 -29.39 31.68 -70.57
C PRO A 159 -30.44 31.09 -71.50
N ALA A 160 -31.72 31.33 -71.19
CA ALA A 160 -32.83 30.99 -72.06
C ALA A 160 -32.84 31.95 -73.26
N HIS A 161 -32.74 31.38 -74.47
CA HIS A 161 -33.06 32.05 -75.74
C HIS A 161 -34.56 31.99 -76.01
#